data_AF-A0A7R9A1D7-F1
#
_entry.id   AF-A0A7R9A1D7-F1
#
_cell.length_a   1.000
_cell.length_b   1.000
_cell.length_c   1.000
_cell.angle_alpha   90.00
_cell.angle_beta   90.00
_cell.angle_gamma   90.00
#
_symmetry.space_group_name_H-M   'P 1'
#
loop_
_entity.id
_entity.type
_entity.pdbx_description
1 polymer ?
#
loop_
_entity_poly.entity_id
_entity_poly.type
_entity_poly.pdbx_seq_one_letter_code
_entity_poly.pdbx_strand_id
1 'polypeptide(L)'
;MLHGIKIKKAARMVYHEGFHNLYRGYLPPLCQKTTSLALMFGVYDTFQREILLLDPSLNRHIVNAVSAFGAGTVEAVLTPFERVQTLMQDKAYHGHFRNTLHAFRFLWPFGIAEYYRGLVPILIRNGPSNILFFELRGEVKAHLPMPRSSTWYTEFYGDFVSGACIGAFISTLCYPLNVVKTQMQSVVGEKEYTRFLQAAHYVYEERNRSWRRIFRGFHLNYTRALVSWGVINASYEVLRKFVY
;
A
#
# COMPACT_ATOMS: atom_id res chain seq x y z
N MET A 1 9.22 -3.30 12.12
CA MET A 1 9.95 -2.01 11.97
C MET A 1 11.47 -2.17 11.79
N LEU A 2 12.05 -1.79 10.65
CA LEU A 2 13.51 -1.81 10.36
C LEU A 2 14.24 -0.58 10.93
N HIS A 3 14.07 -0.28 12.22
CA HIS A 3 14.83 0.79 12.86
C HIS A 3 16.14 0.22 13.43
N GLY A 4 17.29 0.72 12.97
CA GLY A 4 18.59 0.51 13.64
C GLY A 4 19.49 -0.61 13.09
N ILE A 5 19.09 -1.35 12.05
CA ILE A 5 19.99 -2.31 11.40
C ILE A 5 20.87 -1.54 10.41
N LYS A 6 22.12 -1.26 10.81
CA LYS A 6 23.14 -0.74 9.89
C LYS A 6 23.19 -1.67 8.66
N ILE A 7 23.29 -1.13 7.44
CA ILE A 7 23.35 -1.91 6.18
C ILE A 7 24.39 -3.04 6.29
N LYS A 8 25.52 -2.78 6.95
CA LYS A 8 26.56 -3.79 7.25
C LYS A 8 26.06 -5.00 8.05
N LYS A 9 25.14 -4.81 8.99
CA LYS A 9 24.54 -5.88 9.80
C LYS A 9 23.51 -6.68 9.00
N ALA A 10 22.73 -6.02 8.13
CA ALA A 10 21.84 -6.69 7.19
C ALA A 10 22.63 -7.53 6.17
N ALA A 11 23.68 -6.97 5.57
CA ALA A 11 24.55 -7.69 4.64
C ALA A 11 25.24 -8.90 5.31
N ARG A 12 25.69 -8.73 6.57
CA ARG A 12 26.28 -9.83 7.36
C ARG A 12 25.25 -10.94 7.67
N MET A 13 24.01 -10.57 7.96
CA MET A 13 22.92 -11.53 8.19
C MET A 13 22.61 -12.34 6.92
N VAL A 14 22.50 -11.68 5.76
CA VAL A 14 22.30 -12.35 4.47
C VAL A 14 23.48 -13.27 4.11
N TYR A 15 24.71 -12.84 4.41
CA TYR A 15 25.91 -13.66 4.18
C TYR A 15 25.93 -14.92 5.05
N HIS A 16 25.53 -14.83 6.33
CA HIS A 16 25.51 -15.98 7.25
C HIS A 16 24.30 -16.90 7.07
N GLU A 17 23.11 -16.36 6.77
CA GLU A 17 21.87 -17.13 6.63
C GLU A 17 21.69 -17.70 5.21
N GLY A 18 22.41 -17.16 4.21
CA GLY A 18 22.33 -17.57 2.81
C GLY A 18 21.16 -16.94 2.05
N PHE A 19 21.37 -16.71 0.75
CA PHE A 19 20.38 -16.03 -0.12
C PHE A 19 19.03 -16.77 -0.24
N HIS A 20 19.02 -18.08 -0.07
CA HIS A 20 17.78 -18.87 -0.13
C HIS A 20 16.81 -18.55 1.01
N ASN A 21 17.34 -18.24 2.21
CA ASN A 21 16.52 -17.87 3.36
C ASN A 21 15.87 -16.49 3.21
N LEU A 22 16.33 -15.65 2.28
CA LEU A 22 15.72 -14.35 1.98
C LEU A 22 14.30 -14.49 1.40
N TYR A 23 14.05 -15.57 0.65
CA TYR A 23 12.78 -15.82 -0.04
C TYR A 23 11.87 -16.80 0.72
N ARG A 24 12.39 -17.44 1.77
CA ARG A 24 11.65 -18.40 2.57
C ARG A 24 10.51 -17.69 3.30
N GLY A 25 9.27 -18.10 3.02
CA GLY A 25 8.07 -17.51 3.62
C GLY A 25 7.55 -16.24 2.94
N TYR A 26 8.11 -15.83 1.79
CA TYR A 26 7.62 -14.68 1.03
C TYR A 26 6.42 -15.00 0.13
N LEU A 27 6.22 -16.26 -0.24
CA LEU A 27 5.12 -16.70 -1.11
C LEU A 27 3.72 -16.40 -0.54
N PRO A 28 3.38 -16.75 0.71
CA PRO A 28 2.05 -16.43 1.24
C PRO A 28 1.77 -14.92 1.28
N PRO A 29 2.71 -14.06 1.72
CA PRO A 29 2.62 -12.61 1.57
C PRO A 29 2.35 -12.12 0.14
N LEU A 30 3.04 -12.70 -0.83
CA LEU A 30 2.91 -12.32 -2.24
C LEU A 30 1.51 -12.71 -2.76
N CYS A 31 1.09 -13.95 -2.56
CA CYS A 31 -0.22 -14.42 -3.00
C CYS A 31 -1.35 -13.60 -2.36
N GLN A 32 -1.26 -13.33 -1.06
CA GLN A 32 -2.22 -12.51 -0.33
C GLN A 32 -2.34 -11.11 -0.94
N LYS A 33 -1.19 -10.45 -1.20
CA LYS A 33 -1.19 -9.12 -1.81
C LYS A 33 -1.69 -9.12 -3.24
N THR A 34 -1.29 -10.09 -4.05
CA THR A 34 -1.79 -10.22 -5.43
C THR A 34 -3.30 -10.42 -5.47
N THR A 35 -3.84 -11.32 -4.66
CA THR A 35 -5.29 -11.56 -4.58
C THR A 35 -6.04 -10.33 -4.09
N SER A 36 -5.52 -9.65 -3.06
CA SER A 36 -6.14 -8.43 -2.53
C SER A 36 -6.16 -7.31 -3.57
N LEU A 37 -5.05 -7.10 -4.30
CA LEU A 37 -5.00 -6.09 -5.36
C LEU A 37 -5.90 -6.45 -6.54
N ALA A 38 -5.91 -7.72 -6.97
CA ALA A 38 -6.76 -8.17 -8.06
C ALA A 38 -8.25 -7.96 -7.75
N LEU A 39 -8.68 -8.30 -6.53
CA LEU A 39 -10.06 -8.05 -6.07
C LEU A 39 -10.37 -6.56 -5.98
N MET A 40 -9.45 -5.74 -5.45
CA MET A 40 -9.63 -4.29 -5.37
C MET A 40 -9.82 -3.67 -6.76
N PHE A 41 -8.97 -4.01 -7.73
CA PHE A 41 -9.08 -3.48 -9.09
C PHE A 41 -10.31 -4.02 -9.83
N GLY A 42 -10.65 -5.30 -9.67
CA GLY A 42 -11.85 -5.89 -10.27
C GLY A 42 -13.15 -5.26 -9.76
N VAL A 43 -13.25 -5.04 -8.44
CA VAL A 43 -14.40 -4.38 -7.83
C VAL A 43 -14.47 -2.91 -8.23
N TYR A 44 -13.33 -2.22 -8.28
CA TYR A 44 -13.27 -0.85 -8.75
C TYR A 44 -13.80 -0.70 -10.19
N ASP A 45 -13.34 -1.54 -11.13
CA ASP A 45 -13.79 -1.51 -12.53
C ASP A 45 -15.28 -1.87 -12.65
N THR A 46 -15.74 -2.87 -11.91
CA THR A 46 -17.15 -3.25 -11.87
C THR A 46 -18.03 -2.10 -11.37
N PHE A 47 -17.69 -1.47 -10.23
CA PHE A 47 -18.45 -0.33 -9.73
C PHE A 47 -18.39 0.87 -10.68
N GLN A 48 -17.24 1.14 -11.28
CA GLN A 48 -17.12 2.23 -12.25
C GLN A 48 -18.02 2.01 -13.45
N ARG A 49 -18.06 0.78 -14.00
CA ARG A 49 -18.93 0.43 -15.14
C ARG A 49 -20.40 0.54 -14.77
N GLU A 50 -20.84 -0.07 -13.67
CA GLU A 50 -22.24 -0.06 -13.25
C GLU A 50 -22.77 1.37 -12.99
N ILE A 51 -21.98 2.22 -12.33
CA ILE A 51 -22.39 3.61 -12.06
C ILE A 51 -22.52 4.41 -13.37
N LEU A 52 -21.62 4.21 -14.34
CA LEU A 52 -21.66 4.90 -15.63
C LEU A 52 -22.74 4.35 -16.57
N LEU A 53 -23.14 3.09 -16.41
CA LEU A 53 -24.27 2.50 -17.12
C LEU A 53 -25.60 3.08 -16.60
N LEU A 54 -25.70 3.34 -15.30
CA LEU A 54 -26.86 3.96 -14.67
C LEU A 54 -27.00 5.45 -15.01
N ASP A 55 -25.89 6.20 -14.96
CA ASP A 55 -25.88 7.61 -15.35
C ASP A 55 -24.58 7.99 -16.08
N PRO A 56 -24.62 8.04 -17.43
CA PRO A 56 -23.48 8.43 -18.25
C PRO A 56 -23.08 9.91 -18.08
N SER A 57 -23.98 10.75 -17.56
CA SER A 57 -23.76 12.19 -17.39
C SER A 57 -23.09 12.55 -16.06
N LEU A 58 -22.97 11.57 -15.16
CA LEU A 58 -22.40 11.78 -13.84
C LEU A 58 -20.93 12.17 -13.93
N ASN A 59 -20.53 13.11 -13.07
CA ASN A 59 -19.15 13.58 -13.04
C ASN A 59 -18.20 12.41 -12.75
N ARG A 60 -17.25 12.18 -13.65
CA ARG A 60 -16.23 11.11 -13.57
C ARG A 60 -15.51 11.10 -12.22
N HIS A 61 -15.34 12.27 -11.59
CA HIS A 61 -14.70 12.37 -10.28
C HIS A 61 -15.51 11.70 -9.16
N ILE A 62 -16.84 11.92 -9.16
CA ILE A 62 -17.75 11.33 -8.17
C ILE A 62 -17.82 9.82 -8.37
N VAL A 63 -17.93 9.38 -9.62
CA VAL A 63 -17.91 7.95 -9.98
C VAL A 63 -16.64 7.29 -9.45
N ASN A 64 -15.47 7.86 -9.72
CA ASN A 64 -14.20 7.29 -9.26
C ASN A 64 -14.09 7.27 -7.73
N ALA A 65 -14.57 8.30 -7.04
CA ALA A 65 -14.55 8.35 -5.58
C ALA A 65 -15.47 7.29 -4.95
N VAL A 66 -16.67 7.11 -5.49
CA VAL A 66 -17.62 6.10 -5.03
C VAL A 66 -17.12 4.69 -5.33
N SER A 67 -16.63 4.43 -6.55
CA SER A 67 -16.02 3.14 -6.91
C SER A 67 -14.79 2.82 -6.06
N ALA A 68 -13.95 3.81 -5.77
CA ALA A 68 -12.82 3.64 -4.87
C ALA A 68 -13.22 3.34 -3.43
N PHE A 69 -14.27 3.99 -2.93
CA PHE A 69 -14.81 3.71 -1.61
C PHE A 69 -15.37 2.29 -1.54
N GLY A 70 -16.15 1.86 -2.54
CA GLY A 70 -16.66 0.50 -2.65
C GLY A 70 -15.57 -0.56 -2.80
N ALA A 71 -14.52 -0.28 -3.57
CA ALA A 71 -13.35 -1.17 -3.62
C ALA A 71 -12.63 -1.26 -2.26
N GLY A 72 -12.53 -0.13 -1.54
CA GLY A 72 -11.96 -0.06 -0.21
C GLY A 72 -12.77 -0.84 0.85
N THR A 73 -14.10 -0.91 0.73
CA THR A 73 -14.92 -1.75 1.63
C THR A 73 -14.71 -3.24 1.36
N VAL A 74 -14.49 -3.64 0.10
CA VAL A 74 -14.12 -5.03 -0.21
C VAL A 74 -12.71 -5.35 0.27
N GLU A 75 -11.75 -4.44 0.12
CA GLU A 75 -10.40 -4.57 0.71
C GLU A 75 -10.47 -4.68 2.24
N ALA A 76 -11.44 -4.02 2.88
CA ALA A 76 -11.68 -4.14 4.30
C ALA A 76 -11.89 -5.59 4.73
N VAL A 77 -12.66 -6.38 3.96
CA VAL A 77 -12.90 -7.80 4.21
C VAL A 77 -11.60 -8.62 4.23
N LEU A 78 -10.60 -8.22 3.44
CA LEU A 78 -9.31 -8.87 3.33
C LEU A 78 -8.24 -8.31 4.28
N THR A 79 -8.53 -7.22 4.99
CA THR A 79 -7.62 -6.59 5.96
C THR A 79 -7.10 -7.55 7.04
N PRO A 80 -7.87 -8.52 7.57
CA PRO A 80 -7.36 -9.54 8.50
C PRO A 80 -6.13 -10.30 7.99
N PHE A 81 -6.08 -10.60 6.69
CA PHE A 81 -4.94 -11.29 6.09
C PHE A 81 -3.70 -10.39 6.04
N GLU A 82 -3.86 -9.12 5.66
CA GLU A 82 -2.77 -8.14 5.71
C GLU A 82 -2.24 -7.98 7.14
N ARG A 83 -3.15 -8.00 8.11
CA ARG A 83 -2.81 -7.83 9.51
C ARG A 83 -1.98 -9.01 10.02
N VAL A 84 -2.42 -10.24 9.77
CA VAL A 84 -1.68 -11.44 10.15
C VAL A 84 -0.29 -11.46 9.50
N GLN A 85 -0.20 -11.07 8.23
CA GLN A 85 1.08 -10.96 7.54
C GLN A 85 2.00 -9.92 8.18
N THR A 86 1.47 -8.74 8.52
CA THR A 86 2.25 -7.67 9.17
C THR A 86 2.81 -8.13 10.50
N LEU A 87 2.03 -8.88 11.28
CA LEU A 87 2.45 -9.46 12.56
C LEU A 87 3.51 -10.54 12.39
N MET A 88 3.36 -11.43 11.41
CA MET A 88 4.37 -12.46 11.10
C MET A 88 5.69 -11.85 10.63
N GLN A 89 5.65 -10.72 9.95
CA GLN A 89 6.85 -10.00 9.48
C GLN A 89 7.46 -9.10 10.56
N ASP A 90 6.76 -8.84 11.66
CA ASP A 90 7.32 -8.04 12.73
C ASP A 90 8.33 -8.85 13.56
N LYS A 91 9.44 -8.18 13.88
CA LYS A 91 10.56 -8.79 14.61
C LYS A 91 10.14 -9.22 16.02
N ALA A 92 9.21 -8.52 16.65
CA ALA A 92 8.72 -8.86 17.99
C ALA A 92 8.06 -10.25 18.04
N TYR A 93 7.47 -10.70 16.95
CA TYR A 93 6.70 -11.95 16.89
C TYR A 93 7.31 -13.03 15.99
N HIS A 94 8.53 -12.81 15.49
CA HIS A 94 9.20 -13.72 14.54
C HIS A 94 9.36 -15.16 15.08
N GLY A 95 9.48 -15.33 16.40
CA GLY A 95 9.53 -16.65 17.06
C GLY A 95 8.19 -17.16 17.60
N HIS A 96 7.14 -16.34 17.60
CA HIS A 96 5.83 -16.66 18.18
C HIS A 96 4.87 -17.31 17.17
N PHE A 97 5.03 -17.01 15.88
CA PHE A 97 4.14 -17.52 14.83
C PHE A 97 4.82 -18.60 14.00
N ARG A 98 4.36 -19.85 14.13
CA ARG A 98 4.81 -20.96 13.29
C ARG A 98 4.17 -20.95 11.90
N ASN A 99 2.88 -20.58 11.84
CA ASN A 99 2.05 -20.57 10.64
C ASN A 99 1.03 -19.42 10.67
N THR A 100 0.49 -19.05 9.51
CA THR A 100 -0.60 -18.06 9.38
C THR A 100 -1.81 -18.44 10.23
N LEU A 101 -2.23 -19.71 10.24
CA LEU A 101 -3.32 -20.21 11.09
C LEU A 101 -3.04 -20.06 12.59
N HIS A 102 -1.77 -20.23 12.99
CA HIS A 102 -1.37 -20.02 14.39
C HIS A 102 -1.51 -18.56 14.79
N ALA A 103 -1.14 -17.63 13.90
CA ALA A 103 -1.33 -16.21 14.11
C ALA A 103 -2.82 -15.83 14.16
N PHE A 104 -3.67 -16.41 13.31
CA PHE A 104 -5.12 -16.23 13.42
C PHE A 104 -5.66 -16.72 14.77
N ARG A 105 -5.24 -17.90 15.23
CA ARG A 105 -5.68 -18.45 16.52
C ARG A 105 -5.16 -17.66 17.72
N PHE A 106 -3.96 -17.09 17.63
CA PHE A 106 -3.40 -16.21 18.64
C PHE A 106 -4.20 -14.91 18.81
N LEU A 107 -4.75 -14.37 17.71
CA LEU A 107 -5.56 -13.16 17.73
C LEU A 107 -7.00 -13.38 18.21
N TRP A 108 -7.48 -14.63 18.19
CA TRP A 108 -8.86 -14.98 18.52
C TRP A 108 -9.35 -14.45 19.88
N PRO A 109 -8.57 -14.55 20.98
CA PRO A 109 -8.99 -14.08 22.30
C PRO A 109 -9.18 -12.56 22.40
N PHE A 110 -8.55 -11.79 21.50
CA PHE A 110 -8.66 -10.32 21.48
C PHE A 110 -9.92 -9.83 20.74
N GLY A 111 -10.64 -10.74 20.07
CA GLY A 111 -11.90 -10.47 19.38
C GLY A 111 -11.75 -10.06 17.91
N ILE A 112 -12.89 -10.01 17.21
CA ILE A 112 -12.93 -9.78 15.76
C ILE A 112 -12.39 -8.39 15.39
N ALA A 113 -12.62 -7.38 16.24
CA ALA A 113 -12.15 -6.02 16.02
C ALA A 113 -10.61 -5.93 15.92
N GLU A 114 -9.87 -6.86 16.53
CA GLU A 114 -8.41 -6.91 16.49
C GLU A 114 -7.89 -7.14 15.06
N TYR A 115 -8.58 -7.96 14.28
CA TYR A 115 -8.19 -8.29 12.91
C TYR A 115 -8.32 -7.12 11.95
N TYR A 116 -9.26 -6.20 12.22
CA TYR A 116 -9.52 -5.03 11.38
C TYR A 116 -8.77 -3.77 11.85
N ARG A 117 -7.82 -3.89 12.77
CA ARG A 117 -6.96 -2.77 13.18
C ARG A 117 -6.19 -2.21 11.98
N GLY A 118 -6.24 -0.89 11.83
CA GLY A 118 -5.63 -0.18 10.70
C GLY A 118 -6.54 0.00 9.49
N LEU A 119 -7.79 -0.46 9.53
CA LEU A 119 -8.76 -0.21 8.44
C LEU A 119 -9.04 1.29 8.25
N VAL A 120 -9.29 2.02 9.35
CA VAL A 120 -9.58 3.46 9.32
C VAL A 120 -8.47 4.27 8.62
N PRO A 121 -7.17 4.14 8.96
CA PRO A 121 -6.12 4.85 8.22
C PRO A 121 -6.00 4.40 6.75
N ILE A 122 -6.38 3.17 6.39
CA ILE A 122 -6.43 2.74 4.97
C ILE A 122 -7.54 3.49 4.24
N LEU A 123 -8.74 3.56 4.80
CA LEU A 123 -9.88 4.28 4.19
C LEU A 123 -9.60 5.79 4.09
N ILE A 124 -9.10 6.40 5.16
CA ILE A 124 -8.70 7.81 5.20
C ILE A 124 -7.55 8.09 4.22
N ARG A 125 -6.68 7.12 3.96
CA ARG A 125 -5.65 7.27 2.93
C ARG A 125 -6.26 7.17 1.53
N ASN A 126 -7.06 6.14 1.26
CA ASN A 126 -7.54 5.81 -0.09
C ASN A 126 -8.41 6.93 -0.67
N GLY A 127 -9.32 7.53 0.11
CA GLY A 127 -10.20 8.61 -0.39
C GLY A 127 -9.43 9.83 -0.91
N PRO A 128 -8.71 10.58 -0.05
CA PRO A 128 -7.90 11.73 -0.44
C PRO A 128 -6.80 11.40 -1.45
N SER A 129 -6.16 10.22 -1.36
CA SER A 129 -5.14 9.82 -2.33
C SER A 129 -5.72 9.73 -3.74
N ASN A 130 -6.93 9.19 -3.88
CA ASN A 130 -7.56 9.06 -5.19
C ASN A 130 -8.00 10.41 -5.75
N ILE A 131 -8.56 11.30 -4.91
CA ILE A 131 -8.91 12.66 -5.32
C ILE A 131 -7.67 13.39 -5.85
N LEU A 132 -6.59 13.42 -5.06
CA LEU A 132 -5.32 14.05 -5.44
C LEU A 132 -4.71 13.41 -6.69
N PHE A 133 -4.80 12.09 -6.85
CA PHE A 133 -4.29 11.40 -8.03
C PHE A 133 -5.01 11.87 -9.30
N PHE A 134 -6.33 12.01 -9.26
CA PHE A 134 -7.11 12.44 -10.42
C PHE A 134 -6.96 13.93 -10.72
N GLU A 135 -6.93 14.80 -9.71
CA GLU A 135 -6.66 16.24 -9.88
C GLU A 135 -5.29 16.47 -10.51
N LEU A 136 -4.24 15.87 -9.93
CA LEU A 136 -2.88 16.00 -10.44
C LEU A 136 -2.74 15.37 -11.82
N ARG A 137 -3.42 14.26 -12.12
CA ARG A 137 -3.41 13.66 -13.46
C ARG A 137 -4.09 14.56 -14.49
N GLY A 138 -5.17 15.26 -14.11
CA GLY A 138 -5.85 16.23 -14.97
C GLY A 138 -4.93 17.39 -15.33
N GLU A 139 -4.30 17.99 -14.32
CA GLU A 139 -3.33 19.09 -14.51
C GLU A 139 -2.11 18.66 -15.33
N VAL A 140 -1.57 17.48 -15.04
CA VAL A 140 -0.40 16.97 -15.76
C VAL A 140 -0.75 16.64 -17.21
N LYS A 141 -1.93 16.10 -17.51
CA LYS A 141 -2.40 15.92 -18.90
C LYS A 141 -2.67 17.23 -19.63
N ALA A 142 -3.12 18.27 -18.93
CA ALA A 142 -3.35 19.58 -19.52
C ALA A 142 -2.04 20.29 -19.90
N HIS A 143 -0.97 20.07 -19.13
CA HIS A 143 0.34 20.70 -19.33
C HIS A 143 1.34 19.85 -20.12
N LEU A 144 1.08 18.56 -20.33
CA LEU A 144 1.87 17.71 -21.23
C LEU A 144 1.41 17.97 -22.67
N PRO A 145 2.27 18.53 -23.55
CA PRO A 145 1.95 18.67 -24.96
C PRO A 145 1.98 17.27 -25.59
N MET A 146 0.83 16.59 -25.65
CA MET A 146 0.70 15.33 -26.37
C MET A 146 0.73 15.62 -27.88
N PRO A 147 1.74 15.14 -28.64
CA PRO A 147 1.76 15.31 -30.08
C PRO A 147 0.52 14.67 -30.72
N ARG A 148 -0.14 15.36 -31.65
CA ARG A 148 -1.29 14.85 -32.43
C ARG A 148 -1.02 13.54 -33.20
N SER A 149 0.26 13.17 -33.35
CA SER A 149 0.76 11.94 -33.97
C SER A 149 1.49 11.07 -32.95
N SER A 150 0.87 10.83 -31.78
CA SER A 150 1.47 9.98 -30.75
C SER A 150 1.24 8.51 -31.08
N THR A 151 2.32 7.79 -31.36
CA THR A 151 2.31 6.32 -31.36
C THR A 151 1.86 5.84 -29.98
N TRP A 152 1.19 4.69 -29.89
CA TRP A 152 0.72 4.15 -28.60
C TRP A 152 1.82 4.09 -27.52
N TYR A 153 3.08 3.93 -27.94
CA TYR A 153 4.24 3.90 -27.05
C TYR A 153 4.46 5.26 -26.33
N THR A 154 4.39 6.39 -27.02
CA THR A 154 4.65 7.72 -26.41
C THR A 154 3.54 8.14 -25.45
N GLU A 155 2.27 7.82 -25.76
CA GLU A 155 1.15 8.01 -24.82
C GLU A 155 1.31 7.15 -23.57
N PHE A 156 1.73 5.89 -23.73
CA PHE A 156 1.94 4.98 -22.61
C PHE A 156 3.09 5.44 -21.70
N TYR A 157 4.24 5.81 -22.26
CA TYR A 157 5.37 6.31 -21.47
C TYR A 157 5.03 7.64 -20.76
N GLY A 158 4.29 8.54 -21.40
CA GLY A 158 3.83 9.80 -20.80
C GLY A 158 2.86 9.57 -19.64
N ASP A 159 1.84 8.72 -19.83
CA ASP A 159 0.88 8.35 -18.77
C ASP A 159 1.57 7.56 -17.64
N PHE A 160 2.61 6.79 -17.96
CA PHE A 160 3.39 6.07 -16.97
C PHE A 160 4.25 7.01 -16.10
N VAL A 161 5.06 7.87 -16.71
CA VAL A 161 5.95 8.78 -15.98
C VAL A 161 5.16 9.78 -15.15
N SER A 162 4.09 10.32 -15.71
CA SER A 162 3.17 11.19 -14.96
C SER A 162 2.53 10.44 -13.79
N GLY A 163 2.03 9.22 -14.01
CA GLY A 163 1.47 8.37 -12.95
C GLY A 163 2.48 8.04 -11.85
N ALA A 164 3.73 7.76 -12.21
CA ALA A 164 4.80 7.47 -11.26
C ALA A 164 5.18 8.70 -10.40
N CYS A 165 5.31 9.88 -11.02
CA CYS A 165 5.61 11.14 -10.31
C CYS A 165 4.47 11.53 -9.36
N ILE A 166 3.23 11.48 -9.84
CA ILE A 166 2.03 11.75 -9.02
C ILE A 166 1.95 10.74 -7.87
N GLY A 167 2.15 9.45 -8.16
CA GLY A 167 2.13 8.39 -7.15
C GLY A 167 3.22 8.57 -6.09
N ALA A 168 4.43 8.98 -6.47
CA ALA A 168 5.52 9.29 -5.55
C ALA A 168 5.19 10.50 -4.66
N PHE A 169 4.61 11.54 -5.24
CA PHE A 169 4.18 12.73 -4.51
C PHE A 169 3.08 12.40 -3.49
N ILE A 170 2.02 11.71 -3.91
CA ILE A 170 0.93 11.29 -3.02
C ILE A 170 1.42 10.34 -1.94
N SER A 171 2.29 9.38 -2.28
CA SER A 171 2.91 8.48 -1.30
C SER A 171 3.73 9.22 -0.25
N THR A 172 4.32 10.37 -0.61
CA THR A 172 5.05 11.25 0.31
C THR A 172 4.07 11.95 1.25
N LEU A 173 3.00 12.54 0.71
CA LEU A 173 1.96 13.20 1.51
C LEU A 173 1.26 12.24 2.47
N CYS A 174 0.98 11.02 2.02
CA CYS A 174 0.33 9.98 2.82
C CYS A 174 1.30 9.16 3.67
N TYR A 175 2.59 9.50 3.71
CA TYR A 175 3.59 8.78 4.52
C TYR A 175 3.23 8.74 6.01
N PRO A 176 2.77 9.84 6.66
CA PRO A 176 2.35 9.80 8.06
C PRO A 176 1.22 8.79 8.32
N LEU A 177 0.24 8.72 7.42
CA LEU A 177 -0.87 7.75 7.51
C LEU A 177 -0.36 6.32 7.40
N ASN A 178 0.61 6.05 6.53
CA ASN A 178 1.25 4.74 6.41
C ASN A 178 2.01 4.35 7.69
N VAL A 179 2.66 5.31 8.36
CA VAL A 179 3.34 5.06 9.65
C VAL A 179 2.32 4.69 10.72
N VAL A 180 1.22 5.44 10.84
CA VAL A 180 0.15 5.15 11.81
C VAL A 180 -0.51 3.81 11.50
N LYS A 181 -0.84 3.52 10.23
CA LYS A 181 -1.34 2.20 9.79
C LYS A 181 -0.41 1.08 10.26
N THR A 182 0.89 1.21 9.96
CA THR A 182 1.87 0.16 10.25
C THR A 182 2.00 -0.08 11.75
N GLN A 183 2.04 0.98 12.57
CA GLN A 183 2.08 0.85 14.03
C GLN A 183 0.81 0.21 14.58
N MET A 184 -0.37 0.66 14.13
CA MET A 184 -1.63 0.03 14.50
C MET A 184 -1.65 -1.45 14.12
N GLN A 185 -1.03 -1.83 12.98
CA GLN A 185 -0.93 -3.19 12.45
C GLN A 185 0.21 -4.06 13.03
N SER A 186 1.14 -3.50 13.80
CA SER A 186 2.23 -4.27 14.43
C SER A 186 1.99 -4.60 15.90
N VAL A 187 1.02 -3.96 16.56
CA VAL A 187 0.76 -4.09 18.00
C VAL A 187 -0.48 -4.93 18.30
N VAL A 188 -0.40 -5.92 19.19
CA VAL A 188 -1.52 -6.81 19.58
C VAL A 188 -1.98 -6.51 21.00
N GLY A 189 -3.30 -6.39 21.21
CA GLY A 189 -3.89 -6.35 22.57
C GLY A 189 -3.76 -5.01 23.31
N GLU A 190 -2.96 -4.07 22.81
CA GLU A 190 -2.86 -2.73 23.39
C GLU A 190 -4.04 -1.87 22.98
N LYS A 191 -4.85 -1.42 23.96
CA LYS A 191 -6.07 -0.63 23.71
C LYS A 191 -5.78 0.73 23.08
N GLU A 192 -4.62 1.30 23.38
CA GLU A 192 -4.15 2.61 22.93
C GLU A 192 -4.02 2.71 21.40
N TYR A 193 -3.75 1.59 20.73
CA TYR A 193 -3.62 1.52 19.27
C TYR A 193 -4.91 1.10 18.55
N THR A 194 -6.04 1.01 19.26
CA THR A 194 -7.32 0.62 18.67
C THR A 194 -7.96 1.78 17.90
N ARG A 195 -7.91 2.99 18.46
CA ARG A 195 -8.50 4.19 17.86
C ARG A 195 -7.45 4.94 17.04
N PHE A 196 -7.81 5.31 15.81
CA PHE A 196 -6.90 6.00 14.89
C PHE A 196 -6.29 7.28 15.49
N LEU A 197 -7.11 8.13 16.13
CA LEU A 197 -6.62 9.38 16.72
C LEU A 197 -5.68 9.17 17.91
N GLN A 198 -5.96 8.14 18.72
CA GLN A 198 -5.08 7.77 19.84
C GLN A 198 -3.76 7.23 19.29
N ALA A 199 -3.80 6.28 18.36
CA ALA A 199 -2.61 5.76 17.70
C ALA A 199 -1.77 6.86 17.03
N ALA A 200 -2.41 7.83 16.36
CA ALA A 200 -1.74 8.97 15.76
C ALA A 200 -1.05 9.85 16.81
N HIS A 201 -1.71 10.10 17.94
CA HIS A 201 -1.14 10.84 19.07
C HIS A 201 0.05 10.10 19.70
N TYR A 202 -0.08 8.81 19.99
CA TYR A 202 1.00 7.98 20.52
C TYR A 202 2.21 7.96 19.58
N VAL A 203 1.99 7.78 18.28
CA VAL A 203 3.07 7.85 17.28
C VAL A 203 3.72 9.23 17.28
N TYR A 204 2.95 10.31 17.42
CA TYR A 204 3.51 11.66 17.51
C TYR A 204 4.37 11.83 18.78
N GLU A 205 3.94 11.30 19.92
CA GLU A 205 4.68 11.35 21.17
C GLU A 205 5.94 10.46 21.17
N GLU A 206 5.83 9.22 20.68
CA GLU A 206 6.95 8.29 20.50
C GLU A 206 8.03 8.91 19.58
N ARG A 207 7.60 9.67 18.57
CA ARG A 207 8.49 10.43 17.68
C ARG A 207 8.93 11.78 18.25
N ASN A 208 8.84 11.97 19.58
CA ASN A 208 9.24 13.18 20.30
C ASN A 208 8.59 14.47 19.74
N ARG A 209 7.30 14.40 19.41
CA ARG A 209 6.50 15.55 18.96
C ARG A 209 7.12 16.29 17.76
N SER A 210 7.81 15.56 16.88
CA SER A 210 8.50 16.15 15.72
C SER A 210 7.96 15.57 14.42
N TRP A 211 7.30 16.41 13.62
CA TRP A 211 6.82 16.06 12.28
C TRP A 211 7.94 15.54 11.37
N ARG A 212 9.16 16.11 11.47
CA ARG A 212 10.34 15.64 10.72
C ARG A 212 10.73 14.20 11.06
N ARG A 213 10.52 13.77 12.31
CA ARG A 213 10.83 12.41 12.75
C ARG A 213 9.78 11.39 12.29
N ILE A 214 8.55 11.82 11.98
CA ILE A 214 7.55 10.97 11.34
C ILE A 214 8.01 10.58 9.94
N PHE A 215 8.61 11.51 9.19
CA PHE A 215 9.21 11.24 7.88
C PHE A 215 10.54 10.46 7.93
N ARG A 216 11.00 10.05 9.12
CA ARG A 216 12.23 9.25 9.24
C ARG A 216 12.00 7.86 8.62
N GLY A 217 12.81 7.52 7.62
CA GLY A 217 12.61 6.34 6.78
C GLY A 217 12.00 6.63 5.40
N PHE A 218 11.64 7.89 5.12
CA PHE A 218 11.14 8.30 3.81
C PHE A 218 12.07 7.89 2.65
N HIS A 219 13.38 8.05 2.81
CA HIS A 219 14.37 7.65 1.80
C HIS A 219 14.32 6.15 1.47
N LEU A 220 14.02 5.27 2.43
CA LEU A 220 13.84 3.84 2.19
C LEU A 220 12.54 3.56 1.44
N ASN A 221 11.47 4.27 1.75
CA ASN A 221 10.22 4.12 1.01
C ASN A 221 10.33 4.66 -0.42
N TYR A 222 11.05 5.77 -0.61
CA TYR A 222 11.34 6.36 -1.92
C TYR A 222 12.21 5.43 -2.79
N THR A 223 13.31 4.91 -2.25
CA THR A 223 14.16 3.93 -2.98
C THR A 223 13.41 2.64 -3.26
N ARG A 224 12.64 2.11 -2.31
CA ARG A 224 11.75 0.95 -2.54
C ARG A 224 10.76 1.23 -3.66
N ALA A 225 10.12 2.40 -3.65
CA ALA A 225 9.14 2.78 -4.67
C ALA A 225 9.80 2.86 -6.05
N LEU A 226 10.94 3.54 -6.19
CA LEU A 226 11.70 3.62 -7.44
C LEU A 226 12.03 2.23 -8.00
N VAL A 227 12.57 1.33 -7.16
CA VAL A 227 12.91 -0.04 -7.58
C VAL A 227 11.65 -0.83 -7.95
N SER A 228 10.59 -0.73 -7.15
CA SER A 228 9.33 -1.44 -7.41
C SER A 228 8.71 -1.00 -8.74
N TRP A 229 8.62 0.31 -8.98
CA TRP A 229 8.11 0.86 -10.24
C TRP A 229 8.99 0.49 -11.43
N GLY A 230 10.32 0.48 -11.28
CA GLY A 230 11.25 0.03 -12.33
C GLY A 230 11.06 -1.44 -12.69
N VAL A 231 10.94 -2.33 -11.69
CA VAL A 231 10.73 -3.77 -11.91
C VAL A 231 9.37 -4.05 -12.51
N ILE A 232 8.31 -3.39 -12.03
CA ILE A 232 6.96 -3.53 -12.58
C ILE A 232 6.95 -3.17 -14.07
N ASN A 233 7.63 -2.09 -14.46
CA ASN A 233 7.70 -1.68 -15.85
C ASN A 233 8.51 -2.58 -16.74
N ALA A 234 9.71 -2.98 -16.32
CA ALA A 234 10.51 -3.93 -17.07
C ALA A 234 9.73 -5.24 -17.27
N SER A 235 9.03 -5.69 -16.24
CA SER A 235 8.18 -6.89 -16.30
C SER A 235 7.00 -6.70 -17.25
N TYR A 236 6.34 -5.54 -17.22
CA TYR A 236 5.25 -5.20 -18.12
C TYR A 236 5.69 -5.15 -19.59
N GLU A 237 6.82 -4.52 -19.90
CA GLU A 237 7.37 -4.47 -21.27
C GLU A 237 7.72 -5.87 -21.81
N VAL A 238 8.32 -6.71 -20.97
CA VAL A 238 8.64 -8.10 -21.34
C VAL A 238 7.35 -8.90 -21.58
N LEU A 239 6.39 -8.84 -20.65
CA LEU A 239 5.11 -9.55 -20.80
C LEU A 239 4.35 -9.07 -22.03
N ARG A 240 4.38 -7.76 -22.31
CA ARG A 240 3.72 -7.19 -23.48
C ARG A 240 4.32 -7.71 -24.78
N LYS A 241 5.65 -7.85 -24.88
CA LYS A 241 6.33 -8.45 -26.04
C LYS A 241 6.04 -9.94 -26.23
N PHE A 242 5.61 -10.62 -25.18
CA PHE A 242 5.23 -12.05 -25.24
C PHE A 242 3.76 -12.25 -25.59
N VAL A 243 2.89 -11.31 -25.20
CA VAL A 243 1.44 -11.40 -25.41
C VAL A 243 0.99 -10.72 -26.72
N TYR A 244 1.78 -9.76 -27.23
CA TYR A 244 1.58 -9.06 -28.51
C TYR A 244 2.78 -9.17 -29.43
#